data_AF-A0A950HGC8-F1
#
_entry.id   AF-A0A950HGC8-F1
#
_cell.length_a   1.000
_cell.length_b   1.000
_cell.length_c   1.000
_cell.angle_alpha   90.00
_cell.angle_beta   90.00
_cell.angle_gamma   90.00
#
_symmetry.space_group_name_H-M   'P 1'
#
loop_
_entity.id
_entity.type
_entity.pdbx_description
1 polymer ?
#
loop_
_entity_poly.entity_id
_entity_poly.type
_entity_poly.pdbx_seq_one_letter_code
_entity_poly.pdbx_strand_id
1 'polypeptide(L)'
;TVLAQRIRECRLTLEEFCEQLEVFARENNEVGTVSIRHVQRIAAGQFASDRLRPATARLLERYFESPIEELLVSPGTKMSDPAGVLDPDGRERLSRAASSARPCRADDAAIEALAAVLVGIRHLEDETSAAAVFPSVQQQQNLADQLAAGVRAQGRPTALGLSSEIHQYLGWLSIPLGRWDDADRYLDRAAVLAVEADDPLRLSTALSFQAYARLRRGDLRKADSLSEVAQRDTRVHIGLRTYITYQRAEVLARDNDRASAVHLLTEADRMGAAGRGADAGERDVRSADR
;
A
#
# COMPACT_ATOMS: atom_id res chain seq x y z
N THR A 1 -13.12 -11.49 4.86
CA THR A 1 -12.78 -12.87 5.29
C THR A 1 -12.82 -13.81 4.10
N VAL A 2 -12.33 -15.05 4.22
CA VAL A 2 -12.42 -16.12 3.20
C VAL A 2 -13.89 -16.37 2.87
N LEU A 3 -14.79 -16.26 3.84
CA LEU A 3 -16.25 -16.25 3.61
C LEU A 3 -16.67 -15.19 2.59
N ALA A 4 -16.20 -13.94 2.73
CA ALA A 4 -16.49 -12.86 1.79
C ALA A 4 -15.90 -13.10 0.38
N GLN A 5 -14.81 -13.86 0.30
CA GLN A 5 -14.24 -14.30 -0.97
C GLN A 5 -15.10 -15.41 -1.60
N ARG A 6 -15.48 -16.45 -0.83
CA ARG A 6 -16.32 -17.55 -1.32
C ARG A 6 -17.68 -17.10 -1.82
N ILE A 7 -18.33 -16.15 -1.12
CA ILE A 7 -19.59 -15.54 -1.58
C ILE A 7 -19.42 -14.86 -2.95
N ARG A 8 -18.29 -14.16 -3.17
CA ARG A 8 -17.96 -13.54 -4.46
C ARG A 8 -17.63 -14.56 -5.55
N GLU A 9 -16.94 -15.66 -5.21
CA GLU A 9 -16.65 -16.76 -6.14
C GLU A 9 -17.93 -17.43 -6.66
N CYS A 10 -18.93 -17.58 -5.78
CA CYS A 10 -20.27 -18.03 -6.14
C CYS A 10 -21.08 -17.01 -6.96
N ARG A 11 -20.55 -15.79 -7.17
CA ARG A 11 -21.21 -14.66 -7.84
C ARG A 11 -22.56 -14.27 -7.22
N LEU A 12 -22.67 -14.37 -5.90
CA LEU A 12 -23.87 -14.01 -5.16
C LEU A 12 -23.70 -12.65 -4.48
N THR A 13 -24.78 -11.88 -4.44
CA THR A 13 -24.95 -10.78 -3.48
C THR A 13 -25.13 -11.34 -2.06
N LEU A 14 -25.02 -10.48 -1.03
CA LEU A 14 -25.22 -10.90 0.35
C LEU A 14 -26.67 -11.33 0.60
N GLU A 15 -27.61 -10.66 -0.07
CA GLU A 15 -29.04 -10.95 -0.09
C GLU A 15 -29.30 -12.34 -0.70
N GLU A 16 -28.80 -12.59 -1.91
CA GLU A 16 -28.96 -13.89 -2.60
C GLU A 16 -28.28 -15.03 -1.82
N PHE A 17 -27.11 -14.76 -1.22
CA PHE A 17 -26.44 -15.73 -0.38
C PHE A 17 -27.26 -16.09 0.87
N CYS A 18 -27.87 -15.10 1.54
CA CYS A 18 -28.75 -15.35 2.67
C CYS A 18 -29.97 -16.19 2.26
N GLU A 19 -30.59 -15.88 1.13
CA GLU A 19 -31.73 -16.65 0.61
C GLU A 19 -31.34 -18.11 0.30
N GLN A 20 -30.18 -18.33 -0.34
CA GLN A 20 -29.68 -19.67 -0.61
C GLN A 20 -29.32 -20.43 0.66
N LEU A 21 -28.74 -19.76 1.65
CA LEU A 21 -28.37 -20.36 2.93
C LEU A 21 -29.62 -20.78 3.72
N GLU A 22 -30.73 -20.04 3.62
CA GLU A 22 -32.02 -20.42 4.21
C GLU A 22 -32.65 -21.63 3.54
N VAL A 23 -32.58 -21.72 2.21
CA VAL A 23 -33.05 -22.91 1.46
C VAL A 23 -32.22 -24.13 1.88
N PHE A 24 -30.90 -23.99 1.91
CA PHE A 24 -29.98 -25.04 2.32
C PHE A 24 -30.23 -25.51 3.76
N ALA A 25 -30.50 -24.59 4.69
CA ALA A 25 -30.81 -24.92 6.07
C ALA A 25 -32.09 -25.77 6.20
N ARG A 26 -33.13 -25.44 5.42
CA ARG A 26 -34.39 -26.21 5.39
C ARG A 26 -34.19 -27.62 4.82
N GLU A 27 -33.42 -27.73 3.74
CA GLU A 27 -33.14 -29.03 3.09
C GLU A 27 -32.26 -29.95 3.95
N ASN A 28 -31.40 -29.38 4.80
CA ASN A 28 -30.48 -30.13 5.65
C ASN A 28 -30.94 -30.28 7.11
N ASN A 29 -32.18 -29.88 7.45
CA ASN A 29 -32.73 -29.89 8.81
C ASN A 29 -31.87 -29.14 9.85
N GLU A 30 -31.20 -28.06 9.44
CA GLU A 30 -30.39 -27.23 10.34
C GLU A 30 -31.23 -26.11 10.97
N VAL A 31 -31.07 -25.92 12.29
CA VAL A 31 -31.82 -24.92 13.06
C VAL A 31 -31.04 -23.61 13.11
N GLY A 32 -31.31 -22.70 12.17
CA GLY A 32 -30.74 -21.34 12.23
C GLY A 32 -31.14 -20.47 11.05
N THR A 33 -31.50 -19.21 11.33
CA THR A 33 -31.64 -18.16 10.32
C THR A 33 -30.49 -17.18 10.47
N VAL A 34 -29.86 -16.82 9.35
CA VAL A 34 -28.73 -15.89 9.33
C VAL A 34 -29.16 -14.64 8.59
N SER A 35 -29.34 -13.54 9.33
CA SER A 35 -29.72 -12.28 8.71
C SER A 35 -28.58 -11.71 7.86
N ILE A 36 -28.93 -10.96 6.81
CA ILE A 36 -27.98 -10.26 5.93
C ILE A 36 -26.98 -9.43 6.74
N ARG A 37 -27.47 -8.69 7.75
CA ARG A 37 -26.62 -7.90 8.65
C ARG A 37 -25.64 -8.75 9.45
N HIS A 38 -26.01 -9.98 9.80
CA HIS A 38 -25.11 -10.91 10.48
C HIS A 38 -24.03 -11.42 9.51
N VAL A 39 -24.41 -11.87 8.31
CA VAL A 39 -23.45 -12.28 7.27
C VAL A 39 -22.49 -11.15 6.91
N GLN A 40 -23.00 -9.94 6.72
CA GLN A 40 -22.20 -8.76 6.39
C GLN A 40 -21.11 -8.49 7.44
N ARG A 41 -21.45 -8.62 8.73
CA ARG A 41 -20.49 -8.43 9.82
C ARG A 41 -19.46 -9.56 9.88
N ILE A 42 -19.84 -10.80 9.58
CA ILE A 42 -18.92 -11.94 9.49
C ILE A 42 -17.98 -11.77 8.29
N ALA A 43 -18.53 -11.41 7.12
CA ALA A 43 -17.77 -11.14 5.89
C ALA A 43 -16.75 -10.00 6.07
N ALA A 44 -17.11 -8.99 6.85
CA ALA A 44 -16.26 -7.87 7.23
C ALA A 44 -15.19 -8.20 8.29
N GLY A 45 -15.12 -9.43 8.80
CA GLY A 45 -14.09 -9.86 9.74
C GLY A 45 -14.30 -9.36 11.18
N GLN A 46 -15.54 -9.01 11.54
CA GLN A 46 -15.86 -8.45 12.86
C GLN A 46 -16.18 -9.51 13.92
N PHE A 47 -15.96 -10.80 13.62
CA PHE A 47 -16.22 -11.93 14.51
C PHE A 47 -15.00 -12.84 14.65
N ALA A 48 -14.70 -13.21 15.89
CA ALA A 48 -13.88 -14.38 16.21
C ALA A 48 -14.79 -15.64 16.30
N SER A 49 -14.22 -16.83 16.09
CA SER A 49 -14.99 -18.09 16.02
C SER A 49 -15.79 -18.37 17.30
N ASP A 50 -15.27 -17.97 18.46
CA ASP A 50 -15.90 -18.08 19.78
C ASP A 50 -17.16 -17.22 19.98
N ARG A 51 -17.38 -16.21 19.11
CA ARG A 51 -18.53 -15.30 19.17
C ARG A 51 -19.66 -15.65 18.21
N LEU A 52 -19.46 -16.67 17.36
CA LEU A 52 -20.49 -17.18 16.47
C LEU A 52 -21.37 -18.19 17.20
N ARG A 53 -22.69 -18.12 16.95
CA ARG A 53 -23.59 -19.14 17.48
C ARG A 53 -23.21 -20.48 16.85
N PRO A 54 -23.14 -21.59 17.62
CA PRO A 54 -22.74 -22.90 17.09
C PRO A 54 -23.57 -23.37 15.90
N ALA A 55 -24.86 -23.01 15.84
CA ALA A 55 -25.71 -23.33 14.70
C ALA A 55 -25.31 -22.57 13.42
N THR A 56 -24.92 -21.31 13.53
CA THR A 56 -24.46 -20.50 12.40
C THR A 56 -23.10 -20.98 11.88
N ALA A 57 -22.19 -21.36 12.79
CA ALA A 57 -20.90 -21.95 12.41
C ALA A 57 -21.10 -23.24 11.60
N ARG A 58 -21.86 -24.21 12.15
CA ARG A 58 -22.14 -25.49 11.46
C ARG A 58 -22.79 -25.30 10.09
N LEU A 59 -23.74 -24.36 9.98
CA LEU A 59 -24.44 -24.09 8.73
C LEU A 59 -23.47 -23.57 7.66
N LEU A 60 -22.58 -22.63 8.02
CA LEU A 60 -21.57 -22.10 7.11
C LEU A 60 -20.50 -23.14 6.75
N GLU A 61 -20.07 -23.94 7.73
CA GLU A 61 -19.11 -25.02 7.52
C GLU A 61 -19.61 -26.05 6.52
N ARG A 62 -20.89 -26.42 6.65
CA ARG A 62 -21.52 -27.41 5.80
C ARG A 62 -21.83 -26.89 4.40
N TYR A 63 -22.21 -25.61 4.28
CA TYR A 63 -22.48 -24.99 2.99
C TYR A 63 -21.20 -24.80 2.14
N PHE A 64 -20.08 -24.43 2.77
CA PHE A 64 -18.80 -24.20 2.09
C PHE A 64 -17.81 -25.37 2.17
N GLU A 65 -18.20 -26.47 2.82
CA GLU A 65 -17.34 -27.64 3.08
C GLU A 65 -15.96 -27.25 3.66
N SER A 66 -15.93 -26.22 4.51
CA SER A 66 -14.71 -25.62 5.05
C SER A 66 -14.89 -25.27 6.53
N PRO A 67 -13.90 -25.50 7.41
CA PRO A 67 -14.03 -25.20 8.83
C PRO A 67 -14.26 -23.70 9.08
N ILE A 68 -15.01 -23.35 10.14
CA ILE A 68 -15.41 -21.96 10.38
C ILE A 68 -14.18 -21.08 10.61
N GLU A 69 -13.13 -21.61 11.23
CA GLU A 69 -11.86 -20.91 11.43
C GLU A 69 -11.23 -20.49 10.09
N GLU A 70 -11.29 -21.34 9.05
CA GLU A 70 -10.80 -21.00 7.71
C GLU A 70 -11.70 -19.95 7.04
N LEU A 71 -13.02 -20.03 7.23
CA LEU A 71 -13.97 -19.07 6.64
C LEU A 71 -13.86 -17.67 7.26
N LEU A 72 -13.53 -17.57 8.55
CA LEU A 72 -13.41 -16.31 9.27
C LEU A 72 -12.06 -15.61 9.09
N VAL A 73 -11.05 -16.37 8.68
CA VAL A 73 -9.73 -15.85 8.35
C VAL A 73 -9.82 -14.79 7.25
N SER A 74 -8.94 -13.78 7.28
CA SER A 74 -8.86 -12.79 6.19
C SER A 74 -8.34 -13.47 4.92
N PRO A 75 -8.92 -13.18 3.74
CA PRO A 75 -8.44 -13.79 2.50
C PRO A 75 -7.00 -13.30 2.29
N GLY A 76 -6.05 -14.23 2.37
CA GLY A 76 -4.61 -13.95 2.46
C GLY A 76 -3.85 -14.74 3.55
N THR A 77 -4.53 -15.43 4.47
CA THR A 77 -3.83 -16.31 5.45
C THR A 77 -3.62 -17.75 4.96
N LYS A 78 -3.99 -18.08 3.71
CA LYS A 78 -3.17 -19.08 2.99
C LYS A 78 -1.88 -18.36 2.64
N MET A 79 -0.89 -18.64 3.46
CA MET A 79 0.48 -18.19 3.41
C MET A 79 1.08 -18.54 2.03
N SER A 80 0.80 -17.72 1.02
CA SER A 80 1.83 -17.34 0.07
C SER A 80 2.79 -16.50 0.89
N ASP A 81 3.76 -17.19 1.46
CA ASP A 81 4.83 -16.62 2.25
C ASP A 81 5.37 -15.35 1.56
N PRO A 82 5.21 -14.13 2.12
CA PRO A 82 5.91 -12.97 1.60
C PRO A 82 7.42 -13.15 1.71
N ALA A 83 7.89 -14.14 2.48
CA ALA A 83 9.28 -14.55 2.49
C ALA A 83 9.68 -15.42 1.29
N GLY A 84 8.78 -15.81 0.37
CA GLY A 84 9.15 -16.42 -0.91
C GLY A 84 10.02 -15.51 -1.80
N VAL A 85 10.04 -14.20 -1.50
CA VAL A 85 10.93 -13.20 -2.12
C VAL A 85 12.34 -13.21 -1.51
N LEU A 86 12.47 -13.63 -0.25
CA LEU A 86 13.74 -13.67 0.47
C LEU A 86 14.31 -15.08 0.49
N ASP A 87 15.58 -15.22 0.15
CA ASP A 87 16.32 -16.45 0.41
C ASP A 87 16.37 -16.73 1.94
N PRO A 88 16.69 -17.97 2.36
CA PRO A 88 16.72 -18.33 3.78
C PRO A 88 17.61 -17.42 4.64
N ASP A 89 18.67 -16.87 4.04
CA ASP A 89 19.65 -15.98 4.67
C ASP A 89 19.07 -14.57 4.91
N GLY A 90 18.33 -14.01 3.96
CA GLY A 90 17.58 -12.76 4.11
C GLY A 90 16.51 -12.83 5.21
N ARG A 91 15.82 -13.97 5.31
CA ARG A 91 14.84 -14.22 6.39
C ARG A 91 15.50 -14.25 7.77
N GLU A 92 16.62 -14.95 7.88
CA GLU A 92 17.35 -15.07 9.14
C GLU A 92 17.87 -13.70 9.59
N ARG A 93 18.41 -12.89 8.67
CA ARG A 93 18.87 -11.52 8.96
C ARG A 93 17.76 -10.62 9.46
N LEU A 94 16.59 -10.64 8.81
CA LEU A 94 15.43 -9.84 9.23
C LEU A 94 14.97 -10.23 10.63
N SER A 95 14.93 -11.54 10.92
CA SER A 95 14.60 -12.07 12.24
C SER A 95 15.61 -11.64 13.31
N ARG A 96 16.92 -11.68 13.01
CA ARG A 96 17.96 -11.19 13.92
C ARG A 96 17.85 -9.68 14.16
N ALA A 97 17.57 -8.90 13.12
CA ALA A 97 17.36 -7.45 13.23
C ALA A 97 16.16 -7.13 14.15
N ALA A 98 15.04 -7.85 13.99
CA ALA A 98 13.84 -7.68 14.81
C ALA A 98 14.01 -8.14 16.28
N SER A 99 14.89 -9.12 16.53
CA SER A 99 15.03 -9.75 17.85
C SER A 99 16.15 -9.18 18.73
N SER A 100 17.02 -8.30 18.20
CA SER A 100 18.20 -7.84 18.92
C SER A 100 18.00 -6.52 19.67
N ALA A 101 18.15 -6.55 20.99
CA ALA A 101 18.15 -5.37 21.88
C ALA A 101 19.42 -4.50 21.78
N ARG A 102 20.38 -4.92 20.95
CA ARG A 102 21.54 -4.12 20.56
C ARG A 102 21.39 -3.85 19.07
N PRO A 103 21.73 -2.65 18.57
CA PRO A 103 21.91 -2.44 17.15
C PRO A 103 23.07 -3.34 16.70
N CYS A 104 22.76 -4.59 16.37
CA CYS A 104 23.60 -5.40 15.51
C CYS A 104 23.87 -4.53 14.30
N ARG A 105 25.13 -4.51 13.82
CA ARG A 105 25.51 -3.86 12.56
C ARG A 105 24.32 -4.01 11.61
N ALA A 106 23.60 -2.91 11.39
CA ALA A 106 22.61 -2.86 10.34
C ALA A 106 23.46 -2.88 9.07
N ASP A 107 23.81 -4.10 8.68
CA ASP A 107 24.48 -4.41 7.43
C ASP A 107 23.46 -4.08 6.36
N ASP A 108 23.93 -3.44 5.31
CA ASP A 108 23.10 -3.00 4.18
C ASP A 108 22.18 -4.13 3.67
N ALA A 109 22.59 -5.39 3.82
CA ALA A 109 21.78 -6.59 3.55
C ALA A 109 20.42 -6.65 4.29
N ALA A 110 20.32 -6.15 5.53
CA ALA A 110 19.04 -6.11 6.25
C ALA A 110 18.10 -5.02 5.70
N ILE A 111 18.68 -3.89 5.29
CA ILE A 111 17.95 -2.80 4.61
C ILE A 111 17.48 -3.28 3.24
N GLU A 112 18.35 -3.98 2.49
CA GLU A 112 18.02 -4.59 1.19
C GLU A 112 16.93 -5.65 1.32
N ALA A 113 17.01 -6.53 2.32
CA ALA A 113 15.97 -7.53 2.57
C ALA A 113 14.61 -6.87 2.87
N LEU A 114 14.60 -5.82 3.70
CA LEU A 114 13.38 -5.09 4.00
C LEU A 114 12.82 -4.34 2.78
N ALA A 115 13.69 -3.78 1.94
CA ALA A 115 13.30 -3.18 0.67
C ALA A 115 12.67 -4.22 -0.29
N ALA A 116 13.24 -5.43 -0.38
CA ALA A 116 12.69 -6.52 -1.17
C ALA A 116 11.30 -6.97 -0.66
N VAL A 117 11.10 -7.04 0.66
CA VAL A 117 9.78 -7.30 1.26
C VAL A 117 8.78 -6.22 0.86
N LEU A 118 9.16 -4.94 0.90
CA LEU A 118 8.29 -3.84 0.48
C LEU A 118 7.85 -3.97 -0.98
N VAL A 119 8.77 -4.34 -1.88
CA VAL A 119 8.46 -4.62 -3.30
C VAL A 119 7.43 -5.76 -3.41
N GLY A 120 7.65 -6.86 -2.69
CA GLY A 120 6.70 -7.97 -2.65
C GLY A 120 5.31 -7.56 -2.15
N ILE A 121 5.23 -6.70 -1.13
CA ILE A 121 3.96 -6.19 -0.61
C ILE A 121 3.26 -5.27 -1.62
N ARG A 122 3.98 -4.49 -2.42
CA ARG A 122 3.38 -3.66 -3.50
C ARG A 122 2.73 -4.54 -4.56
N HIS A 123 3.41 -5.59 -5.01
CA HIS A 123 2.81 -6.55 -5.94
C HIS A 123 1.58 -7.25 -5.34
N LEU A 124 1.64 -7.61 -4.06
CA LEU A 124 0.47 -8.18 -3.38
C LEU A 124 -0.70 -7.18 -3.30
N GLU A 125 -0.43 -5.89 -3.15
CA GLU A 125 -1.46 -4.85 -3.13
C GLU A 125 -2.17 -4.74 -4.48
N ASP A 126 -1.41 -4.75 -5.58
CA ASP A 126 -1.94 -4.75 -6.95
C ASP A 126 -2.91 -5.93 -7.20
N GLU A 127 -2.64 -7.09 -6.60
CA GLU A 127 -3.48 -8.29 -6.72
C GLU A 127 -4.64 -8.36 -5.71
N THR A 128 -4.59 -7.56 -4.64
CA THR A 128 -5.53 -7.64 -3.53
C THR A 128 -6.21 -6.30 -3.25
N SER A 129 -5.70 -5.53 -2.29
CA SER A 129 -6.16 -4.18 -1.96
C SER A 129 -5.26 -3.53 -0.92
N ALA A 130 -5.28 -2.19 -0.87
CA ALA A 130 -4.65 -1.43 0.20
C ALA A 130 -5.02 -1.90 1.62
N ALA A 131 -6.29 -2.27 1.86
CA ALA A 131 -6.74 -2.74 3.17
C ALA A 131 -6.08 -4.05 3.61
N ALA A 132 -5.82 -4.95 2.65
CA ALA A 132 -5.25 -6.26 2.92
C ALA A 132 -3.77 -6.17 3.32
N VAL A 133 -3.01 -5.28 2.69
CA VAL A 133 -1.57 -5.15 2.90
C VAL A 133 -1.18 -4.18 4.02
N PHE A 134 -2.05 -3.24 4.38
CA PHE A 134 -1.75 -2.16 5.33
C PHE A 134 -1.13 -2.64 6.65
N PRO A 135 -1.67 -3.67 7.34
CA PRO A 135 -1.07 -4.15 8.61
C PRO A 135 0.36 -4.67 8.43
N SER A 136 0.66 -5.34 7.32
CA SER A 136 1.99 -5.86 7.02
C SER A 136 2.98 -4.73 6.80
N VAL A 137 2.59 -3.67 6.09
CA VAL A 137 3.44 -2.48 5.88
C VAL A 137 3.69 -1.76 7.21
N GLN A 138 2.70 -1.66 8.10
CA GLN A 138 2.90 -1.07 9.44
C GLN A 138 3.89 -1.87 10.28
N GLN A 139 3.88 -3.20 10.19
CA GLN A 139 4.89 -4.02 10.86
C GLN A 139 6.30 -3.74 10.32
N GLN A 140 6.43 -3.61 8.99
CA GLN A 140 7.72 -3.27 8.36
C GLN A 140 8.21 -1.87 8.74
N GLN A 141 7.30 -0.91 8.92
CA GLN A 141 7.65 0.46 9.36
C GLN A 141 8.34 0.47 10.72
N ASN A 142 7.83 -0.29 11.70
CA ASN A 142 8.47 -0.36 13.03
C ASN A 142 9.90 -0.89 12.94
N LEU A 143 10.15 -1.88 12.08
CA LEU A 143 11.49 -2.43 11.87
C LEU A 143 12.41 -1.44 11.15
N ALA A 144 11.90 -0.76 10.12
CA ALA A 144 12.65 0.27 9.39
C ALA A 144 13.10 1.42 10.31
N ASP A 145 12.23 1.88 11.20
CA ASP A 145 12.53 2.95 12.13
C ASP A 145 13.56 2.54 13.18
N GLN A 146 13.49 1.30 13.66
CA GLN A 146 14.51 0.75 14.56
C GLN A 146 15.88 0.64 13.87
N LEU A 147 15.90 0.18 12.62
CA LEU A 147 17.13 0.11 11.81
C LEU A 147 17.72 1.51 11.59
N ALA A 148 16.90 2.49 11.21
CA ALA A 148 17.33 3.87 11.00
C ALA A 148 17.86 4.54 12.28
N ALA A 149 17.31 4.18 13.45
CA ALA A 149 17.81 4.64 14.74
C ALA A 149 19.15 3.99 15.15
N GLY A 150 19.36 2.72 14.77
CA GLY A 150 20.53 1.92 15.18
C GLY A 150 21.74 1.98 14.24
N VAL A 151 21.58 2.50 13.03
CA VAL A 151 22.63 2.56 11.99
C VAL A 151 23.73 3.58 12.30
N ARG A 152 24.99 3.25 11.95
CA ARG A 152 26.13 4.19 12.00
C ARG A 152 26.01 5.27 10.93
N ALA A 153 26.70 6.40 11.10
CA ALA A 153 26.62 7.57 10.22
C ALA A 153 26.68 7.26 8.70
N GLN A 154 27.52 6.31 8.27
CA GLN A 154 27.71 5.99 6.86
C GLN A 154 26.50 5.30 6.19
N GLY A 155 25.70 4.50 6.91
CA GLY A 155 24.49 3.84 6.38
C GLY A 155 23.21 4.63 6.63
N ARG A 156 23.31 5.77 7.36
CA ARG A 156 22.15 6.53 7.86
C ARG A 156 21.25 7.05 6.75
N PRO A 157 21.77 7.63 5.64
CA PRO A 157 20.92 8.08 4.54
C PRO A 157 20.11 6.94 3.91
N THR A 158 20.70 5.77 3.70
CA THR A 158 20.01 4.62 3.11
C THR A 158 18.88 4.11 4.01
N ALA A 159 19.14 3.98 5.31
CA ALA A 159 18.13 3.54 6.27
C ALA A 159 16.97 4.55 6.42
N LEU A 160 17.28 5.85 6.48
CA LEU A 160 16.28 6.92 6.50
C LEU A 160 15.48 6.97 5.19
N GLY A 161 16.14 6.75 4.05
CA GLY A 161 15.50 6.66 2.75
C GLY A 161 14.47 5.52 2.70
N LEU A 162 14.85 4.31 3.15
CA LEU A 162 13.91 3.18 3.21
C LEU A 162 12.74 3.46 4.17
N SER A 163 13.01 4.02 5.36
CA SER A 163 11.93 4.40 6.28
C SER A 163 11.01 5.46 5.65
N SER A 164 11.57 6.47 4.97
CA SER A 164 10.78 7.47 4.23
C SER A 164 9.88 6.80 3.20
N GLU A 165 10.39 5.84 2.43
CA GLU A 165 9.63 5.12 1.40
C GLU A 165 8.49 4.28 1.99
N ILE A 166 8.73 3.61 3.12
CA ILE A 166 7.68 2.84 3.81
C ILE A 166 6.58 3.79 4.33
N HIS A 167 6.96 4.94 4.89
CA HIS A 167 6.02 5.97 5.30
C HIS A 167 5.24 6.56 4.12
N GLN A 168 5.89 6.80 2.97
CA GLN A 168 5.20 7.22 1.74
C GLN A 168 4.13 6.20 1.35
N TYR A 169 4.46 4.91 1.42
CA TYR A 169 3.54 3.84 1.07
C TYR A 169 2.37 3.74 2.06
N LEU A 170 2.62 3.80 3.38
CA LEU A 170 1.53 3.86 4.37
C LEU A 170 0.62 5.08 4.18
N GLY A 171 1.20 6.23 3.84
CA GLY A 171 0.47 7.44 3.48
C GLY A 171 -0.39 7.23 2.24
N TRP A 172 0.17 6.64 1.20
CA TRP A 172 -0.53 6.30 -0.04
C TRP A 172 -1.69 5.34 0.19
N LEU A 173 -1.47 4.25 0.93
CA LEU A 173 -2.50 3.26 1.26
C LEU A 173 -3.62 3.84 2.12
N SER A 174 -3.31 4.84 2.95
CA SER A 174 -4.31 5.52 3.80
C SER A 174 -5.35 6.32 2.99
N ILE A 175 -4.97 6.85 1.82
CA ILE A 175 -5.83 7.68 0.95
C ILE A 175 -7.08 6.93 0.46
N PRO A 176 -6.97 5.79 -0.26
CA PRO A 176 -8.14 5.05 -0.73
C PRO A 176 -8.97 4.46 0.41
N LEU A 177 -8.37 4.27 1.60
CA LEU A 177 -9.07 3.82 2.81
C LEU A 177 -9.82 4.95 3.53
N GLY A 178 -9.71 6.20 3.05
CA GLY A 178 -10.32 7.37 3.68
C GLY A 178 -9.71 7.75 5.03
N ARG A 179 -8.52 7.22 5.36
CA ARG A 179 -7.80 7.48 6.62
C ARG A 179 -6.96 8.75 6.50
N TRP A 180 -7.62 9.89 6.35
CA TRP A 180 -6.96 11.16 6.01
C TRP A 180 -5.93 11.62 7.05
N ASP A 181 -6.20 11.42 8.33
CA ASP A 181 -5.27 11.81 9.40
C ASP A 181 -4.02 10.91 9.43
N ASP A 182 -4.19 9.63 9.10
CA ASP A 182 -3.06 8.71 8.96
C ASP A 182 -2.25 9.05 7.71
N ALA A 183 -2.92 9.37 6.59
CA ALA A 183 -2.25 9.84 5.37
C ALA A 183 -1.38 11.07 5.65
N ASP A 184 -1.94 12.09 6.32
CA ASP A 184 -1.21 13.29 6.71
C ASP A 184 -0.01 12.94 7.61
N ARG A 185 -0.23 12.15 8.67
CA ARG A 185 0.84 11.74 9.61
C ARG A 185 1.99 11.01 8.94
N TYR A 186 1.69 10.00 8.11
CA TYR A 186 2.73 9.22 7.46
C TYR A 186 3.47 10.02 6.38
N LEU A 187 2.76 10.83 5.59
CA LEU A 187 3.39 11.63 4.54
C LEU A 187 4.24 12.78 5.11
N ASP A 188 3.84 13.41 6.21
CA ASP A 188 4.67 14.39 6.92
C ASP A 188 5.95 13.74 7.44
N ARG A 189 5.85 12.55 8.04
CA ARG A 189 7.03 11.81 8.52
C ARG A 189 7.94 11.40 7.37
N ALA A 190 7.38 10.95 6.25
CA ALA A 190 8.14 10.63 5.05
C ALA A 190 8.94 11.83 4.52
N ALA A 191 8.33 13.02 4.47
CA ALA A 191 9.00 14.24 4.02
C ALA A 191 10.15 14.63 4.95
N VAL A 192 9.96 14.57 6.27
CA VAL A 192 11.02 14.81 7.26
C VAL A 192 12.19 13.85 7.07
N LEU A 193 11.91 12.56 6.95
CA LEU A 193 12.94 11.53 6.73
C LEU A 193 13.69 11.72 5.41
N ALA A 194 13.00 12.14 4.35
CA ALA A 194 13.63 12.42 3.06
C ALA A 194 14.56 13.64 3.13
N VAL A 195 14.18 14.69 3.86
CA VAL A 195 15.05 15.85 4.13
C VAL A 195 16.27 15.42 4.93
N GLU A 196 16.09 14.63 5.99
CA GLU A 196 17.22 14.11 6.79
C GLU A 196 18.18 13.23 5.98
N ALA A 197 17.67 12.52 4.97
CA ALA A 197 18.46 11.69 4.06
C ALA A 197 19.10 12.46 2.89
N ASP A 198 18.81 13.76 2.72
CA ASP A 198 19.07 14.54 1.48
C ASP A 198 18.63 13.79 0.22
N ASP A 199 17.42 13.22 0.26
CA ASP A 199 16.83 12.49 -0.86
C ASP A 199 15.72 13.33 -1.54
N PRO A 200 16.05 14.08 -2.61
CA PRO A 200 15.09 14.93 -3.29
C PRO A 200 13.98 14.15 -3.98
N LEU A 201 14.25 12.92 -4.42
CA LEU A 201 13.26 12.07 -5.09
C LEU A 201 12.17 11.67 -4.08
N ARG A 202 12.59 11.18 -2.91
CA ARG A 202 11.66 10.78 -1.85
C ARG A 202 10.87 11.97 -1.29
N LEU A 203 11.52 13.13 -1.13
CA LEU A 203 10.83 14.34 -0.70
C LEU A 203 9.76 14.77 -1.72
N SER A 204 10.12 14.81 -3.00
CA SER A 204 9.20 15.15 -4.10
C SER A 204 8.01 14.19 -4.15
N THR A 205 8.24 12.88 -4.02
CA THR A 205 7.17 11.88 -3.99
C THR A 205 6.24 12.09 -2.80
N ALA A 206 6.77 12.27 -1.58
CA ALA A 206 5.97 12.51 -0.39
C ALA A 206 5.07 13.74 -0.55
N LEU A 207 5.63 14.87 -1.01
CA LEU A 207 4.88 16.11 -1.27
C LEU A 207 3.81 15.91 -2.36
N SER A 208 4.10 15.13 -3.41
CA SER A 208 3.14 14.80 -4.47
C SER A 208 1.95 13.98 -3.96
N PHE A 209 2.19 13.06 -3.02
CA PHE A 209 1.11 12.29 -2.37
C PHE A 209 0.30 13.16 -1.42
N GLN A 210 0.94 14.11 -0.72
CA GLN A 210 0.21 15.09 0.08
C GLN A 210 -0.67 15.96 -0.81
N ALA A 211 -0.14 16.46 -1.93
CA ALA A 211 -0.90 17.22 -2.92
C ALA A 211 -2.12 16.44 -3.42
N TYR A 212 -1.92 15.17 -3.78
CA TYR A 212 -3.00 14.26 -4.17
C TYR A 212 -4.05 14.10 -3.06
N ALA A 213 -3.64 13.88 -1.81
CA ALA A 213 -4.57 13.77 -0.68
C ALA A 213 -5.40 15.06 -0.48
N ARG A 214 -4.79 16.24 -0.64
CA ARG A 214 -5.50 17.53 -0.58
C ARG A 214 -6.48 17.69 -1.74
N LEU A 215 -6.07 17.33 -2.96
CA LEU A 215 -6.92 17.32 -4.16
C LEU A 215 -8.16 16.44 -3.96
N ARG A 216 -7.99 15.24 -3.40
CA ARG A 216 -9.10 14.31 -3.11
C ARG A 216 -10.08 14.83 -2.05
N ARG A 217 -9.64 15.75 -1.20
CA ARG A 217 -10.45 16.42 -0.17
C ARG A 217 -11.00 17.78 -0.61
N GLY A 218 -10.70 18.21 -1.84
CA GLY A 218 -11.13 19.51 -2.38
C GLY A 218 -10.34 20.72 -1.87
N ASP A 219 -9.22 20.52 -1.15
CA ASP A 219 -8.34 21.61 -0.72
C ASP A 219 -7.37 21.98 -1.87
N LEU A 220 -7.94 22.60 -2.92
CA LEU A 220 -7.23 22.87 -4.17
C LEU A 220 -6.03 23.81 -3.99
N ARG A 221 -6.16 24.82 -3.12
CA ARG A 221 -5.07 25.77 -2.82
C ARG A 221 -3.84 25.06 -2.27
N LYS A 222 -4.02 24.17 -1.29
CA LYS A 222 -2.89 23.41 -0.74
C LYS A 222 -2.38 22.37 -1.72
N ALA A 223 -3.26 21.74 -2.49
CA ALA A 223 -2.86 20.80 -3.54
C ALA A 223 -1.94 21.47 -4.57
N ASP A 224 -2.27 22.68 -5.03
CA ASP A 224 -1.44 23.44 -5.96
C ASP A 224 -0.09 23.81 -5.34
N SER A 225 -0.11 24.37 -4.13
CA SER A 225 1.12 24.78 -3.41
C SER A 225 2.08 23.61 -3.20
N LEU A 226 1.56 22.45 -2.79
CA LEU A 226 2.37 21.23 -2.59
C LEU A 226 2.91 20.69 -3.92
N SER A 227 2.10 20.70 -4.99
CA SER A 227 2.52 20.27 -6.33
C SER A 227 3.62 21.16 -6.89
N GLU A 228 3.57 22.48 -6.63
CA GLU A 228 4.62 23.41 -7.01
C GLU A 228 5.92 23.12 -6.26
N VAL A 229 5.86 22.98 -4.92
CA VAL A 229 7.03 22.71 -4.09
C VAL A 229 7.70 21.38 -4.46
N ALA A 230 6.90 20.35 -4.74
CA ALA A 230 7.39 19.02 -5.13
C ALA A 230 8.24 19.03 -6.42
N GLN A 231 8.12 20.05 -7.27
CA GLN A 231 8.83 20.17 -8.55
C GLN A 231 10.08 21.05 -8.51
N ARG A 232 10.37 21.71 -7.38
CA ARG A 232 11.44 22.73 -7.29
C ARG A 232 12.86 22.17 -7.41
N ASP A 233 13.09 20.95 -6.92
CA ASP A 233 14.42 20.35 -6.95
C ASP A 233 14.69 19.69 -8.32
N THR A 234 15.69 20.21 -9.03
CA THR A 234 16.06 19.73 -10.36
C THR A 234 16.82 18.41 -10.36
N ARG A 235 17.25 17.91 -9.19
CA ARG A 235 17.82 16.56 -9.02
C ARG A 235 16.76 15.47 -9.19
N VAL A 236 15.48 15.82 -9.08
CA VAL A 236 14.37 14.88 -9.30
C VAL A 236 14.28 14.52 -10.78
N HIS A 237 14.26 13.22 -11.06
CA HIS A 237 14.18 12.72 -12.44
C HIS A 237 12.93 13.23 -13.17
N ILE A 238 13.08 13.38 -14.50
CA ILE A 238 12.05 14.01 -15.34
C ILE A 238 10.71 13.27 -15.33
N GLY A 239 10.70 11.95 -15.14
CA GLY A 239 9.48 11.14 -15.06
C GLY A 239 8.56 11.57 -13.91
N LEU A 240 9.07 11.63 -12.68
CA LEU A 240 8.28 12.09 -11.54
C LEU A 240 7.87 13.56 -11.69
N ARG A 241 8.76 14.42 -12.18
CA ARG A 241 8.39 15.83 -12.43
C ARG A 241 7.23 15.92 -13.41
N THR A 242 7.26 15.15 -14.50
CA THR A 242 6.18 15.06 -15.48
C THR A 242 4.86 14.60 -14.84
N TYR A 243 4.90 13.56 -14.00
CA TYR A 243 3.74 13.09 -13.25
C TYR A 243 3.14 14.19 -12.36
N ILE A 244 3.97 14.93 -11.62
CA ILE A 244 3.51 16.02 -10.75
C ILE A 244 2.94 17.17 -11.59
N THR A 245 3.51 17.46 -12.77
CA THR A 245 2.95 18.47 -13.68
C THR A 245 1.55 18.10 -14.15
N TYR A 246 1.30 16.82 -14.52
CA TYR A 246 -0.06 16.34 -14.85
C TYR A 246 -1.01 16.47 -13.65
N GLN A 247 -0.57 16.07 -12.46
CA GLN A 247 -1.38 16.17 -11.25
C GLN A 247 -1.74 17.63 -10.94
N ARG A 248 -0.80 18.56 -11.07
CA ARG A 248 -1.04 19.99 -10.87
C ARG A 248 -2.00 20.56 -11.91
N ALA A 249 -1.93 20.11 -13.16
CA ALA A 249 -2.90 20.48 -14.18
C ALA A 249 -4.34 20.06 -13.81
N GLU A 250 -4.51 18.89 -13.18
CA GLU A 250 -5.82 18.46 -12.64
C GLU A 250 -6.31 19.41 -11.53
N VAL A 251 -5.43 19.85 -10.63
CA VAL A 251 -5.77 20.83 -9.58
C VAL A 251 -6.30 22.12 -10.20
N LEU A 252 -5.58 22.70 -11.18
CA LEU A 252 -5.97 23.94 -11.84
C LEU A 252 -7.27 23.80 -12.63
N ALA A 253 -7.47 22.66 -13.29
CA ALA A 253 -8.71 22.36 -13.99
C ALA A 253 -9.91 22.32 -13.02
N ARG A 254 -9.74 21.75 -11.83
CA ARG A 254 -10.78 21.74 -10.78
C ARG A 254 -11.00 23.10 -10.15
N ASP A 255 -9.99 23.97 -10.13
CA ASP A 255 -10.08 25.36 -9.67
C ASP A 255 -10.64 26.31 -10.76
N ASN A 256 -11.09 25.74 -11.88
CA ASN A 256 -11.65 26.45 -13.04
C ASN A 256 -10.64 27.34 -13.80
N ASP A 257 -9.33 27.18 -13.55
CA ASP A 257 -8.27 27.78 -14.36
C ASP A 257 -7.89 26.86 -15.53
N ARG A 258 -8.79 26.81 -16.52
CA ARG A 258 -8.64 25.98 -17.71
C ARG A 258 -7.41 26.35 -18.55
N ALA A 259 -7.07 27.64 -18.61
CA ALA A 259 -5.96 28.12 -19.45
C ALA A 259 -4.62 27.60 -18.91
N SER A 260 -4.39 27.77 -17.61
CA SER A 260 -3.16 27.28 -16.98
C SER A 260 -3.10 25.75 -16.93
N ALA A 261 -4.24 25.07 -16.76
CA ALA A 261 -4.30 23.61 -16.83
C ALA A 261 -3.84 23.08 -18.20
N VAL A 262 -4.37 23.61 -19.30
CA VAL A 262 -3.97 23.20 -20.67
C VAL A 262 -2.49 23.49 -20.94
N HIS A 263 -1.99 24.62 -20.44
CA HIS A 263 -0.57 24.95 -20.52
C HIS A 263 0.29 23.87 -19.83
N LEU A 264 -0.03 23.52 -18.58
CA LEU A 264 0.71 22.49 -17.83
C LEU A 264 0.61 21.10 -18.48
N LEU A 265 -0.53 20.72 -19.05
CA LEU A 265 -0.64 19.46 -19.80
C LEU A 265 0.32 19.43 -21.01
N THR A 266 0.37 20.54 -21.76
CA THR A 266 1.28 20.67 -22.91
C THR A 266 2.74 20.63 -22.48
N GLU A 267 3.07 21.23 -21.34
CA GLU A 267 4.42 21.17 -20.76
C GLU A 267 4.79 19.74 -20.33
N ALA A 268 3.88 19.05 -19.64
CA ALA A 268 4.06 17.66 -19.21
C ALA A 268 4.28 16.72 -20.42
N ASP A 269 3.52 16.89 -21.51
CA ASP A 269 3.70 16.11 -22.74
C ASP A 269 5.12 16.28 -23.33
N ARG A 270 5.63 17.52 -23.34
CA ARG A 270 7.00 17.83 -23.81
C ARG A 270 8.06 17.21 -22.90
N MET A 271 7.88 17.31 -21.58
CA MET A 271 8.79 16.70 -20.60
C MET A 271 8.82 15.17 -20.74
N GLY A 272 7.66 14.54 -20.90
CA GLY A 272 7.54 13.10 -21.12
C GLY A 272 8.19 12.64 -22.43
N ALA A 273 8.08 13.44 -23.50
CA ALA A 273 8.78 13.16 -24.76
C ALA A 273 10.30 13.26 -24.62
N ALA A 274 10.80 14.27 -23.91
CA ALA A 274 12.23 14.44 -23.64
C ALA A 274 12.79 13.28 -22.79
N GLY A 275 12.05 12.83 -21.77
CA GLY A 275 12.46 11.69 -20.93
C GLY A 275 12.61 10.39 -21.73
N ARG A 276 11.67 10.09 -22.63
CA ARG A 276 11.76 8.90 -23.50
C ARG A 276 12.94 8.93 -24.47
N GLY A 277 13.30 10.12 -24.96
CA GLY A 277 14.46 10.29 -25.84
C GLY A 277 15.81 10.06 -25.13
N ALA A 278 15.92 10.48 -23.87
CA ALA A 278 17.13 10.25 -23.06
C ALA A 278 17.33 8.76 -22.72
N ASP A 279 16.26 8.05 -22.34
CA ASP A 279 16.30 6.61 -22.03
C ASP A 279 16.60 5.72 -23.25
N ALA A 280 16.30 6.19 -24.46
CA ALA A 280 16.65 5.51 -25.70
C ALA A 280 18.14 5.70 -26.03
N GLY A 281 18.66 6.92 -25.86
CA GLY A 281 20.08 7.22 -26.09
C GLY A 281 21.03 6.50 -25.13
N GLU A 282 20.68 6.35 -23.85
CA GLU A 282 21.51 5.60 -22.90
C GLU A 282 21.55 4.08 -23.16
N ARG A 283 20.47 3.52 -23.72
CA ARG A 283 20.42 2.10 -24.10
C ARG A 283 21.27 1.79 -25.33
N ASP A 284 21.29 2.69 -26.30
CA ASP A 284 22.13 2.55 -27.51
C ASP A 284 23.62 2.67 -27.16
N VAL A 285 24.01 3.58 -26.25
CA VAL A 285 25.41 3.72 -25.80
C VAL A 285 25.89 2.46 -25.07
N ARG A 286 25.06 1.84 -24.21
CA ARG A 286 25.42 0.57 -23.53
C ARG A 286 25.42 -0.65 -24.45
N SER A 287 24.78 -0.57 -25.61
CA SER A 287 24.82 -1.62 -26.63
C SER A 287 26.02 -1.50 -27.58
N ALA A 288 26.65 -0.32 -27.67
CA ALA A 288 27.82 -0.09 -28.52
C ALA A 288 29.15 -0.47 -27.83
N ASP A 289 29.14 -0.62 -26.50
CA ASP A 289 30.30 -1.00 -25.67
C ASP A 289 30.34 -2.51 -25.31
N ARG A 290 29.58 -3.37 -26.00
CA ARG A 290 29.65 -4.85 -25.90
C ARG A 290 30.00 -5.47 -27.24
#